data_AF-A0A6G2B7Q5-F1
#
_entry.id   AF-A0A6G2B7Q5-F1
#
_cell.length_a   1.000
_cell.length_b   1.000
_cell.length_c   1.000
_cell.angle_alpha   90.00
_cell.angle_beta   90.00
_cell.angle_gamma   90.00
#
_symmetry.space_group_name_H-M   'P 1'
#
loop_
_entity.id
_entity.type
_entity.pdbx_description
1 polymer ?
#
loop_
_entity_poly.entity_id
_entity_poly.type
_entity_poly.pdbx_seq_one_letter_code
_entity_poly.pdbx_strand_id
1 'polypeptide(L)'
;MLQTPGGRPPHPRPLTTLGRRVAAALVVPALLFTAACGSEGDGSDGSDGSAASVKVAGKVGEEPKITVPEDAEAPDKAAVRTLAEGEGDEMAEGDYVRLDVYARMTGNDQELINTWNQQAGASAEGDAHTQLVVRLGEQQQTLPDSVMDALVGKRTGSRVLVEGTAKAIIGDRLNPQAGIQESDGMVWVVDPAAAAKADAKAEADGEQAEPEPGMPEVKAEKGKAATITVPKGEKAPGELKQQVLIEGDGPEVEAGDGLIVQYTGVKWEDGEKFDSSWDHGGATAFQIGTGSVVKGWDQGLVGKKVGDRVLLVIPPELAYGGNPQSELAKNTLVFSVDIVGKV
;
A
#
# COMPACT_ATOMS: atom_id res chain seq x y z
N MET A 1 37.62 41.93 -27.55
CA MET A 1 37.70 42.90 -28.67
C MET A 1 37.02 42.22 -29.86
N LEU A 2 35.94 42.65 -30.52
CA LEU A 2 35.08 43.84 -30.59
C LEU A 2 33.62 43.33 -30.75
N GLN A 3 32.66 43.77 -29.94
CA GLN A 3 31.61 44.79 -30.20
C GLN A 3 30.53 44.45 -31.28
N THR A 4 29.30 44.28 -30.79
CA THR A 4 27.98 44.38 -31.44
C THR A 4 27.58 45.86 -31.68
N PRO A 5 26.55 46.21 -32.50
CA PRO A 5 25.11 46.20 -32.12
C PRO A 5 24.19 45.85 -33.33
N GLY A 6 22.88 45.67 -33.31
CA GLY A 6 21.79 45.88 -32.36
C GLY A 6 20.46 45.72 -33.14
N GLY A 7 19.37 45.37 -32.45
CA GLY A 7 18.02 45.29 -33.01
C GLY A 7 16.99 44.98 -31.92
N ARG A 8 16.42 46.04 -31.34
CA ARG A 8 15.37 46.01 -30.30
C ARG A 8 13.95 45.91 -30.91
N PRO A 9 12.94 45.53 -30.11
CA PRO A 9 11.56 45.26 -30.56
C PRO A 9 10.71 46.54 -30.57
N PRO A 10 9.51 46.52 -31.21
CA PRO A 10 8.52 47.56 -30.98
C PRO A 10 7.61 47.25 -29.77
N HIS A 11 7.67 48.14 -28.77
CA HIS A 11 6.63 48.36 -27.76
C HIS A 11 5.54 49.35 -28.30
N PRO A 12 4.70 49.97 -27.45
CA PRO A 12 3.29 49.70 -27.25
C PRO A 12 2.41 50.81 -27.85
N ARG A 13 1.07 50.71 -27.73
CA ARG A 13 0.20 51.89 -27.86
C ARG A 13 -0.69 52.08 -26.61
N PRO A 14 -0.68 53.30 -26.01
CA PRO A 14 -1.48 53.68 -24.85
C PRO A 14 -2.70 54.55 -25.22
N LEU A 15 -3.37 55.05 -24.15
CA LEU A 15 -4.25 56.23 -24.00
C LEU A 15 -5.75 55.91 -23.82
N THR A 16 -6.24 55.86 -22.57
CA THR A 16 -6.84 56.96 -21.74
C THR A 16 -8.37 57.09 -21.97
N THR A 17 -9.25 57.41 -21.02
CA THR A 17 -9.15 58.19 -19.76
C THR A 17 -10.43 58.02 -18.92
N LEU A 18 -10.30 58.23 -17.60
CA LEU A 18 -11.26 58.84 -16.64
C LEU A 18 -12.72 58.33 -16.61
N GLY A 19 -13.32 57.89 -15.51
CA GLY A 19 -13.04 58.06 -14.09
C GLY A 19 -14.34 58.47 -13.37
N ARG A 20 -14.72 57.80 -12.27
CA ARG A 20 -15.36 58.47 -11.13
C ARG A 20 -15.32 57.60 -9.88
N ARG A 21 -14.87 58.25 -8.81
CA ARG A 21 -14.83 57.82 -7.42
C ARG A 21 -16.24 57.58 -6.88
N VAL A 22 -16.44 56.51 -6.11
CA VAL A 22 -17.25 56.55 -4.89
C VAL A 22 -16.54 55.70 -3.83
N ALA A 23 -16.07 56.37 -2.78
CA ALA A 23 -15.71 55.75 -1.52
C ALA A 23 -16.99 55.50 -0.72
N ALA A 24 -17.11 54.34 -0.09
CA ALA A 24 -18.00 54.14 1.05
C ALA A 24 -17.37 53.10 1.98
N ALA A 25 -16.83 53.60 3.08
CA ALA A 25 -16.45 52.83 4.25
C ALA A 25 -17.71 52.56 5.09
N LEU A 26 -17.89 51.32 5.56
CA LEU A 26 -18.82 50.94 6.65
C LEU A 26 -18.15 49.77 7.39
N VAL A 27 -17.42 50.04 8.47
CA VAL A 27 -17.85 49.99 9.88
C VAL A 27 -18.17 48.57 10.35
N VAL A 28 -17.20 48.02 11.09
CA VAL A 28 -17.30 46.91 12.03
C VAL A 28 -18.28 47.27 13.16
N PRO A 29 -18.98 46.29 13.74
CA PRO A 29 -18.90 46.18 15.19
C PRO A 29 -18.59 44.75 15.64
N ALA A 30 -17.50 44.62 16.37
CA ALA A 30 -17.30 43.58 17.37
C ALA A 30 -18.31 43.79 18.51
N LEU A 31 -18.95 42.72 18.96
CA LEU A 31 -19.64 42.67 20.24
C LEU A 31 -19.20 41.41 20.99
N LEU A 32 -18.61 41.67 22.16
CA LEU A 32 -18.14 40.74 23.18
C LEU A 32 -19.28 40.31 24.12
N PHE A 33 -19.21 39.05 24.55
CA PHE A 33 -19.66 38.41 25.81
C PHE A 33 -20.97 38.84 26.50
N THR A 34 -21.83 37.83 26.73
CA THR A 34 -22.36 37.53 28.09
C THR A 34 -22.54 36.01 28.26
N ALA A 35 -22.04 35.51 29.39
CA ALA A 35 -22.26 34.18 29.93
C ALA A 35 -23.68 34.03 30.53
N ALA A 36 -24.16 32.78 30.67
CA ALA A 36 -24.61 32.16 31.92
C ALA A 36 -25.83 31.21 31.79
N CYS A 37 -25.72 30.10 32.55
CA CYS A 37 -26.69 29.07 32.94
C CYS A 37 -27.07 28.04 31.86
N GLY A 38 -26.92 26.72 32.03
CA GLY A 38 -26.79 25.92 33.25
C GLY A 38 -28.06 25.07 33.43
N SER A 39 -27.97 23.76 33.17
CA SER A 39 -28.79 22.76 33.86
C SER A 39 -27.99 21.46 33.98
N GLU A 40 -27.85 21.02 35.22
CA GLU A 40 -27.15 19.84 35.69
C GLU A 40 -27.70 18.53 35.09
N GLY A 41 -26.78 17.58 34.89
CA GLY A 41 -27.05 16.19 34.58
C GLY A 41 -25.81 15.37 34.93
N ASP A 42 -25.73 15.00 36.21
CA ASP A 42 -24.80 14.11 36.91
C ASP A 42 -23.57 13.59 36.17
N GLY A 43 -22.41 14.03 36.65
CA GLY A 43 -21.14 13.40 36.38
C GLY A 43 -21.01 12.05 37.07
N SER A 44 -20.59 11.05 36.32
CA SER A 44 -19.65 10.05 36.80
C SER A 44 -18.30 10.35 36.16
N ASP A 45 -17.49 11.15 36.85
CA ASP A 45 -16.05 11.25 36.62
C ASP A 45 -15.47 9.86 36.90
N GLY A 46 -15.30 9.07 35.84
CA GLY A 46 -14.41 7.93 35.82
C GLY A 46 -12.99 8.47 35.64
N SER A 47 -12.33 8.79 36.75
CA SER A 47 -10.91 9.07 36.77
C SER A 47 -10.13 7.79 36.44
N ASP A 48 -9.91 7.51 35.16
CA ASP A 48 -8.79 6.67 34.73
C ASP A 48 -7.60 7.60 34.47
N GLY A 49 -6.84 7.86 35.52
CA GLY A 49 -5.52 8.45 35.41
C GLY A 49 -4.55 7.45 34.80
N SER A 50 -4.57 7.30 33.48
CA SER A 50 -3.48 6.69 32.73
C SER A 50 -2.50 7.79 32.33
N ALA A 51 -1.26 7.69 32.81
CA ALA A 51 -0.17 8.58 32.40
C ALA A 51 -0.06 8.62 30.87
N ALA A 52 0.31 9.77 30.32
CA ALA A 52 0.22 10.05 28.89
C ALA A 52 0.76 8.91 27.99
N SER A 53 -0.20 8.23 27.35
CA SER A 53 -0.16 7.55 26.06
C SER A 53 0.95 8.02 25.10
N VAL A 54 1.60 7.10 24.40
CA VAL A 54 2.77 7.32 23.52
C VAL A 54 2.65 8.59 22.66
N LYS A 55 3.73 9.38 22.55
CA LYS A 55 3.74 10.60 21.72
C LYS A 55 4.29 10.31 20.34
N VAL A 56 3.61 10.82 19.31
CA VAL A 56 4.02 10.68 17.92
C VAL A 56 4.14 12.06 17.29
N ALA A 57 5.25 12.32 16.62
CA ALA A 57 5.51 13.53 15.86
C ALA A 57 5.87 13.20 14.40
N GLY A 58 5.78 14.21 13.53
CA GLY A 58 5.97 14.06 12.07
C GLY A 58 4.64 14.21 11.33
N LYS A 59 4.72 14.55 10.04
CA LYS A 59 3.52 14.66 9.19
C LYS A 59 3.09 13.28 8.71
N VAL A 60 1.82 13.15 8.33
CA VAL A 60 1.32 11.95 7.63
C VAL A 60 2.15 11.71 6.36
N GLY A 61 2.54 10.46 6.13
CA GLY A 61 3.40 10.03 5.02
C GLY A 61 4.91 10.19 5.26
N GLU A 62 5.34 10.98 6.25
CA GLU A 62 6.73 11.06 6.70
C GLU A 62 6.98 10.07 7.86
N GLU A 63 8.18 9.48 7.95
CA GLU A 63 8.52 8.55 9.04
C GLU A 63 8.21 9.17 10.42
N PRO A 64 7.35 8.53 11.24
CA PRO A 64 6.95 9.08 12.52
C PRO A 64 8.06 8.97 13.56
N LYS A 65 8.23 10.03 14.36
CA LYS A 65 9.04 9.98 15.58
C LYS A 65 8.18 9.58 16.77
N ILE A 66 8.39 8.36 17.26
CA ILE A 66 7.67 7.79 18.40
C ILE A 66 8.47 7.99 19.68
N THR A 67 7.90 8.66 20.69
CA THR A 67 8.48 8.88 22.02
C THR A 67 7.58 8.25 23.09
N VAL A 68 8.13 7.28 23.83
CA VAL A 68 7.47 6.60 24.94
C VAL A 68 7.97 7.24 26.25
N PRO A 69 7.09 7.84 27.08
CA PRO A 69 7.47 8.33 28.41
C PRO A 69 8.01 7.21 29.32
N GLU A 70 8.94 7.53 30.22
CA GLU A 70 9.54 6.54 31.13
C GLU A 70 8.52 5.88 32.08
N ASP A 71 7.44 6.58 32.39
CA ASP A 71 6.33 6.15 33.24
C ASP A 71 5.13 5.62 32.45
N ALA A 72 5.25 5.46 31.12
CA ALA A 72 4.15 4.97 30.30
C ALA A 72 3.93 3.47 30.51
N GLU A 73 2.71 3.11 30.86
CA GLU A 73 2.24 1.73 30.93
C GLU A 73 1.40 1.40 29.70
N ALA A 74 1.60 0.20 29.15
CA ALA A 74 0.84 -0.25 28.00
C ALA A 74 -0.59 -0.62 28.41
N PRO A 75 -1.63 -0.12 27.71
CA PRO A 75 -3.00 -0.49 28.00
C PRO A 75 -3.27 -1.99 27.87
N ASP A 76 -4.02 -2.57 28.82
CA ASP A 76 -4.45 -3.98 28.77
C ASP A 76 -5.41 -4.30 27.61
N LYS A 77 -5.94 -3.26 26.95
CA LYS A 77 -6.76 -3.34 25.74
C LYS A 77 -6.16 -2.42 24.67
N ALA A 78 -6.29 -2.77 23.40
CA ALA A 78 -5.83 -1.92 22.32
C ALA A 78 -6.53 -0.55 22.39
N ALA A 79 -5.74 0.50 22.63
CA ALA A 79 -6.17 1.88 22.61
C ALA A 79 -5.88 2.48 21.23
N VAL A 80 -6.91 3.04 20.59
CA VAL A 80 -6.82 3.61 19.24
C VAL A 80 -6.98 5.12 19.32
N ARG A 81 -6.07 5.85 18.68
CA ARG A 81 -6.13 7.32 18.56
C ARG A 81 -5.91 7.73 17.10
N THR A 82 -6.82 8.54 16.55
CA THR A 82 -6.54 9.25 15.29
C THR A 82 -5.70 10.48 15.63
N LEU A 83 -4.45 10.50 15.20
CA LEU A 83 -3.52 11.62 15.43
C LEU A 83 -3.65 12.71 14.37
N ALA A 84 -4.07 12.33 13.17
CA ALA A 84 -4.45 13.23 12.09
C ALA A 84 -5.63 12.62 11.32
N GLU A 85 -6.68 13.39 11.09
CA GLU A 85 -7.83 12.98 10.28
C GLU A 85 -7.50 13.17 8.80
N GLY A 86 -7.73 12.13 8.00
CA GLY A 86 -7.58 12.16 6.55
C GLY A 86 -8.79 12.76 5.85
N GLU A 87 -8.58 13.26 4.63
CA GLU A 87 -9.63 13.82 3.77
C GLU A 87 -9.97 12.92 2.57
N GLY A 88 -9.27 11.79 2.42
CA GLY A 88 -9.44 10.88 1.29
C GLY A 88 -10.64 9.95 1.40
N ASP A 89 -10.55 8.80 0.74
CA ASP A 89 -11.62 7.81 0.70
C ASP A 89 -11.80 7.14 2.06
N GLU A 90 -13.06 6.92 2.42
CA GLU A 90 -13.41 6.17 3.63
C GLU A 90 -13.17 4.68 3.40
N MET A 91 -12.40 4.07 4.29
CA MET A 91 -12.00 2.67 4.19
C MET A 91 -13.06 1.77 4.83
N ALA A 92 -13.46 0.72 4.11
CA ALA A 92 -14.39 -0.29 4.59
C ALA A 92 -13.78 -1.70 4.59
N GLU A 93 -14.41 -2.63 5.30
CA GLU A 93 -14.07 -4.05 5.18
C GLU A 93 -14.15 -4.51 3.72
N GLY A 94 -13.15 -5.30 3.31
CA GLY A 94 -12.99 -5.79 1.94
C GLY A 94 -12.22 -4.86 1.01
N ASP A 95 -11.99 -3.59 1.39
CA ASP A 95 -11.18 -2.66 0.61
C ASP A 95 -9.70 -3.06 0.66
N TYR A 96 -9.02 -2.87 -0.47
CA TYR A 96 -7.56 -2.92 -0.53
C TYR A 96 -7.01 -1.56 -0.15
N VAL A 97 -6.01 -1.53 0.72
CA VAL A 97 -5.45 -0.29 1.26
C VAL A 97 -3.93 -0.34 1.21
N ARG A 98 -3.33 0.72 0.66
CA ARG A 98 -1.89 0.94 0.66
C ARG A 98 -1.50 1.68 1.93
N LEU A 99 -0.61 1.10 2.73
CA LEU A 99 -0.28 1.53 4.08
C LEU A 99 1.20 1.79 4.27
N ASP A 100 1.47 2.86 4.99
CA ASP A 100 2.72 3.04 5.71
C ASP A 100 2.56 2.63 7.17
N VAL A 101 3.54 1.90 7.71
CA VAL A 101 3.48 1.29 9.03
C VAL A 101 4.83 1.38 9.73
N TYR A 102 4.82 1.91 10.95
CA TYR A 102 5.92 1.77 11.91
C TYR A 102 5.35 1.20 13.20
N ALA A 103 5.80 -0.01 13.58
CA ALA A 103 5.56 -0.54 14.91
C ALA A 103 6.86 -0.87 15.66
N ARG A 104 6.81 -0.68 16.98
CA ARG A 104 7.90 -1.03 17.89
C ARG A 104 7.39 -1.43 19.26
N MET A 105 8.22 -2.15 19.99
CA MET A 105 8.05 -2.37 21.42
C MET A 105 8.23 -1.05 22.18
N THR A 106 7.45 -0.84 23.23
CA THR A 106 7.54 0.37 24.05
C THR A 106 8.62 0.26 25.13
N GLY A 107 8.91 -0.96 25.62
CA GLY A 107 9.82 -1.18 26.75
C GLY A 107 11.32 -1.25 26.39
N ASN A 108 11.67 -1.48 25.12
CA ASN A 108 13.06 -1.69 24.72
C ASN A 108 13.41 -1.12 23.32
N ASP A 109 12.52 -0.29 22.75
CA ASP A 109 12.64 0.30 21.41
C ASP A 109 12.86 -0.70 20.25
N GLN A 110 12.65 -2.00 20.47
CA GLN A 110 12.77 -3.02 19.42
C GLN A 110 11.76 -2.72 18.30
N GLU A 111 12.26 -2.41 17.10
CA GLU A 111 11.45 -2.25 15.90
C GLU A 111 10.84 -3.60 15.50
N LEU A 112 9.55 -3.60 15.19
CA LEU A 112 8.80 -4.76 14.72
C LEU A 112 8.58 -4.69 13.21
N ILE A 113 8.24 -3.50 12.71
CA ILE A 113 8.05 -3.20 11.29
C ILE A 113 8.28 -1.71 11.04
N ASN A 114 8.87 -1.37 9.89
CA ASN A 114 9.06 0.00 9.44
C ASN A 114 9.10 0.05 7.91
N THR A 115 8.05 0.60 7.29
CA THR A 115 7.91 0.71 5.82
C THR A 115 8.84 1.76 5.19
N TRP A 116 9.32 2.72 5.97
CA TRP A 116 10.28 3.74 5.51
C TRP A 116 11.70 3.22 5.41
N ASN A 117 12.01 2.10 6.06
CA ASN A 117 13.31 1.45 5.93
C ASN A 117 13.44 0.82 4.53
N GLN A 118 14.49 1.17 3.80
CA GLN A 118 14.79 0.52 2.53
C GLN A 118 15.05 -0.97 2.77
N GLN A 119 14.25 -1.81 2.13
CA GLN A 119 14.49 -3.25 2.15
C GLN A 119 15.77 -3.57 1.39
N ALA A 120 16.65 -4.39 1.99
CA ALA A 120 17.90 -4.78 1.34
C ALA A 120 17.61 -5.49 0.00
N GLY A 121 18.07 -4.91 -1.11
CA GLY A 121 17.85 -5.43 -2.47
C GLY A 121 16.66 -4.82 -3.21
N ALA A 122 15.92 -3.89 -2.59
CA ALA A 122 14.92 -3.06 -3.27
C ALA A 122 15.58 -2.19 -4.35
N SER A 123 15.08 -2.28 -5.57
CA SER A 123 15.51 -1.44 -6.70
C SER A 123 14.52 -0.31 -6.93
N ALA A 124 14.04 0.34 -5.87
CA ALA A 124 13.21 1.52 -6.01
C ALA A 124 14.06 2.61 -6.69
N GLU A 125 13.77 2.90 -7.95
CA GLU A 125 14.29 4.10 -8.61
C GLU A 125 13.48 5.30 -8.08
N GLY A 126 14.13 6.17 -7.29
CA GLY A 126 13.52 7.38 -6.73
C GLY A 126 13.34 7.36 -5.20
N ASP A 127 12.57 8.31 -4.69
CA ASP A 127 12.31 8.52 -3.24
C ASP A 127 11.20 7.59 -2.68
N ALA A 128 10.72 6.61 -3.45
CA ALA A 128 9.64 5.72 -3.03
C ALA A 128 10.14 4.63 -2.07
N HIS A 129 9.57 4.56 -0.88
CA HIS A 129 9.79 3.48 0.09
C HIS A 129 8.72 2.39 -0.03
N THR A 130 8.99 1.24 0.59
CA THR A 130 8.14 0.05 0.49
C THR A 130 6.88 0.23 1.33
N GLN A 131 5.71 0.28 0.69
CA GLN A 131 4.42 0.29 1.37
C GLN A 131 3.80 -1.10 1.40
N LEU A 132 2.99 -1.37 2.42
CA LEU A 132 2.18 -2.59 2.44
C LEU A 132 0.90 -2.37 1.64
N VAL A 133 0.42 -3.41 0.96
CA VAL A 133 -0.92 -3.41 0.38
C VAL A 133 -1.69 -4.55 1.04
N VAL A 134 -2.74 -4.19 1.77
CA VAL A 134 -3.52 -5.12 2.59
C VAL A 134 -4.99 -5.05 2.21
N ARG A 135 -5.76 -6.06 2.60
CA ARG A 135 -7.21 -6.08 2.45
C ARG A 135 -7.86 -6.04 3.82
N LEU A 136 -8.67 -5.02 4.09
CA LEU A 136 -9.31 -4.85 5.39
C LEU A 136 -10.35 -5.95 5.65
N GLY A 137 -10.47 -6.38 6.90
CA GLY A 137 -11.39 -7.45 7.31
C GLY A 137 -10.94 -8.86 6.94
N GLU A 138 -9.78 -9.02 6.31
CA GLU A 138 -9.16 -10.32 6.06
C GLU A 138 -8.02 -10.59 7.04
N GLN A 139 -7.96 -11.81 7.57
CA GLN A 139 -6.91 -12.21 8.50
C GLN A 139 -5.57 -12.33 7.76
N GLN A 140 -4.77 -11.28 7.82
CA GLN A 140 -3.42 -11.27 7.27
C GLN A 140 -2.39 -11.61 8.34
N GLN A 141 -1.34 -12.35 7.96
CA GLN A 141 -0.28 -12.72 8.90
C GLN A 141 0.63 -11.55 9.28
N THR A 142 0.67 -10.50 8.46
CA THR A 142 1.60 -9.37 8.58
C THR A 142 1.18 -8.31 9.58
N LEU A 143 -0.12 -7.96 9.65
CA LEU A 143 -0.63 -6.95 10.56
C LEU A 143 -1.62 -7.56 11.57
N PRO A 144 -1.58 -7.17 12.86
CA PRO A 144 -2.55 -7.64 13.85
C PRO A 144 -3.98 -7.19 13.52
N ASP A 145 -4.96 -8.03 13.84
CA ASP A 145 -6.38 -7.74 13.58
C ASP A 145 -6.81 -6.43 14.26
N SER A 146 -6.34 -6.14 15.49
CA SER A 146 -6.66 -4.88 16.18
C SER A 146 -6.16 -3.63 15.43
N VAL A 147 -5.07 -3.75 14.67
CA VAL A 147 -4.50 -2.66 13.87
C VAL A 147 -5.33 -2.48 12.60
N MET A 148 -5.76 -3.57 11.98
CA MET A 148 -6.62 -3.56 10.80
C MET A 148 -8.02 -3.03 11.11
N ASP A 149 -8.63 -3.50 12.20
CA ASP A 149 -9.94 -3.05 12.68
C ASP A 149 -9.92 -1.55 13.02
N ALA A 150 -8.79 -1.05 13.51
CA ALA A 150 -8.60 0.37 13.78
C ALA A 150 -8.63 1.23 12.52
N LEU A 151 -8.50 0.69 11.31
CA LEU A 151 -8.57 1.47 10.06
C LEU A 151 -9.99 1.56 9.49
N VAL A 152 -10.88 0.61 9.82
CA VAL A 152 -12.24 0.57 9.29
C VAL A 152 -13.02 1.83 9.71
N GLY A 153 -13.66 2.48 8.74
CA GLY A 153 -14.41 3.73 8.93
C GLY A 153 -13.56 5.00 9.01
N LYS A 154 -12.22 4.88 8.96
CA LYS A 154 -11.32 6.04 8.83
C LYS A 154 -11.09 6.38 7.36
N ARG A 155 -10.53 7.57 7.11
CA ARG A 155 -10.24 8.04 5.75
C ARG A 155 -8.76 7.90 5.41
N THR A 156 -8.43 7.67 4.14
CA THR A 156 -7.04 7.73 3.67
C THR A 156 -6.48 9.16 3.87
N GLY A 157 -5.17 9.24 4.10
CA GLY A 157 -4.49 10.43 4.58
C GLY A 157 -4.59 10.65 6.10
N SER A 158 -5.19 9.72 6.84
CA SER A 158 -5.14 9.75 8.31
C SER A 158 -3.78 9.30 8.84
N ARG A 159 -3.49 9.61 10.11
CA ARG A 159 -2.48 8.90 10.91
C ARG A 159 -3.14 8.30 12.14
N VAL A 160 -3.06 6.99 12.26
CA VAL A 160 -3.71 6.20 13.31
C VAL A 160 -2.64 5.61 14.20
N LEU A 161 -2.81 5.77 15.50
CA LEU A 161 -1.99 5.11 16.49
C LEU A 161 -2.81 4.03 17.20
N VAL A 162 -2.22 2.85 17.35
CA VAL A 162 -2.73 1.75 18.17
C VAL A 162 -1.66 1.38 19.18
N GLU A 163 -1.99 1.43 20.47
CA GLU A 163 -1.07 1.07 21.57
C GLU A 163 -1.74 0.12 22.56
N GLY A 164 -0.95 -0.76 23.17
CA GLY A 164 -1.46 -1.80 24.06
C GLY A 164 -0.42 -2.87 24.35
N THR A 165 -0.79 -3.85 25.17
CA THR A 165 0.02 -5.05 25.39
C THR A 165 0.04 -5.95 24.16
N ALA A 166 1.04 -6.84 24.06
CA ALA A 166 1.15 -7.81 22.98
C ALA A 166 -0.08 -8.70 22.87
N LYS A 167 -0.63 -9.11 24.02
CA LYS A 167 -1.90 -9.83 24.07
C LYS A 167 -3.06 -9.00 23.53
N ALA A 168 -3.12 -7.72 23.88
CA ALA A 168 -4.21 -6.84 23.46
C ALA A 168 -4.21 -6.55 21.96
N ILE A 169 -3.02 -6.46 21.35
CA ILE A 169 -2.87 -6.11 19.92
C ILE A 169 -2.78 -7.35 19.04
N ILE A 170 -1.89 -8.30 19.36
CA ILE A 170 -1.65 -9.50 18.51
C ILE A 170 -2.68 -10.59 18.79
N GLY A 171 -3.20 -10.66 20.02
CA GLY A 171 -4.16 -11.69 20.43
C GLY A 171 -3.58 -13.09 20.36
N ASP A 172 -4.41 -14.05 19.94
CA ASP A 172 -4.08 -15.48 19.95
C ASP A 172 -2.96 -15.86 18.96
N ARG A 173 -2.59 -14.97 18.03
CA ARG A 173 -1.47 -15.20 17.10
C ARG A 173 -0.10 -14.93 17.72
N LEU A 174 -0.03 -14.45 18.95
CA LEU A 174 1.23 -14.15 19.62
C LEU A 174 2.07 -15.43 19.70
N ASN A 175 3.18 -15.46 18.96
CA ASN A 175 4.09 -16.60 18.97
C ASN A 175 4.93 -16.60 20.27
N PRO A 176 4.78 -17.59 21.17
CA PRO A 176 5.55 -17.63 22.40
C PRO A 176 7.06 -17.77 22.18
N GLN A 177 7.49 -18.23 21.00
CA GLN A 177 8.90 -18.37 20.63
C GLN A 177 9.53 -17.07 20.13
N ALA A 178 8.74 -16.01 19.90
CA ALA A 178 9.24 -14.71 19.44
C ALA A 178 9.97 -13.91 20.53
N GLY A 179 9.96 -14.40 21.78
CA GLY A 179 10.56 -13.69 22.91
C GLY A 179 9.76 -12.47 23.39
N ILE A 180 8.52 -12.33 22.91
CA ILE A 180 7.57 -11.28 23.30
C ILE A 180 6.59 -11.88 24.31
N GLN A 181 6.48 -11.27 25.50
CA GLN A 181 5.54 -11.66 26.55
C GLN A 181 4.16 -11.03 26.29
N GLU A 182 3.10 -11.68 26.78
CA GLU A 182 1.72 -11.18 26.66
C GLU A 182 1.54 -9.75 27.19
N SER A 183 2.27 -9.40 28.25
CA SER A 183 2.24 -8.08 28.90
C SER A 183 3.13 -7.03 28.24
N ASP A 184 3.98 -7.41 27.27
CA ASP A 184 4.92 -6.47 26.69
C ASP A 184 4.17 -5.41 25.89
N GLY A 185 4.50 -4.14 26.13
CA GLY A 185 3.87 -3.03 25.45
C GLY A 185 4.37 -2.84 24.02
N MET A 186 3.45 -2.47 23.13
CA MET A 186 3.77 -2.11 21.74
C MET A 186 2.94 -0.93 21.27
N VAL A 187 3.47 -0.26 20.25
CA VAL A 187 2.83 0.85 19.56
C VAL A 187 2.97 0.67 18.07
N TRP A 188 1.87 0.91 17.37
CA TRP A 188 1.74 0.89 15.92
C TRP A 188 1.28 2.27 15.45
N VAL A 189 2.00 2.84 14.50
CA VAL A 189 1.61 4.06 13.78
C VAL A 189 1.37 3.69 12.34
N VAL A 190 0.16 3.96 11.86
CA VAL A 190 -0.31 3.55 10.54
C VAL A 190 -0.84 4.75 9.78
N ASP A 191 -0.32 4.92 8.58
CA ASP A 191 -0.71 5.97 7.64
C ASP A 191 -1.31 5.33 6.39
N PRO A 192 -2.65 5.21 6.30
CA PRO A 192 -3.31 4.76 5.07
C PRO A 192 -3.14 5.79 3.96
N ALA A 193 -2.39 5.46 2.92
CA ALA A 193 -2.08 6.36 1.82
C ALA A 193 -3.17 6.38 0.75
N ALA A 194 -3.72 5.21 0.41
CA ALA A 194 -4.76 5.06 -0.62
C ALA A 194 -5.62 3.82 -0.35
N ALA A 195 -6.84 3.81 -0.88
CA ALA A 195 -7.78 2.72 -0.75
C ALA A 195 -8.51 2.49 -2.08
N ALA A 196 -8.78 1.23 -2.41
CA ALA A 196 -9.51 0.86 -3.61
C ALA A 196 -10.39 -0.36 -3.35
N LYS A 197 -11.52 -0.39 -4.06
CA LYS A 197 -12.41 -1.55 -4.12
C LYS A 197 -12.04 -2.41 -5.32
N ALA A 198 -11.80 -3.68 -5.07
CA ALA A 198 -11.72 -4.69 -6.12
C ALA A 198 -12.45 -5.95 -5.66
N ASP A 199 -13.15 -6.60 -6.58
CA ASP A 199 -13.72 -7.92 -6.31
C ASP A 199 -12.57 -8.92 -6.24
N ALA A 200 -12.44 -9.62 -5.12
CA ALA A 200 -11.41 -10.66 -4.94
C ALA A 200 -11.55 -11.82 -5.95
N LYS A 201 -12.68 -11.91 -6.66
CA LYS A 201 -12.92 -12.89 -7.74
C LYS A 201 -12.93 -12.26 -9.12
N ALA A 202 -12.64 -10.97 -9.25
CA ALA A 202 -12.45 -10.35 -10.55
C ALA A 202 -11.34 -11.06 -11.32
N GLU A 203 -11.43 -11.02 -12.63
CA GLU A 203 -10.46 -11.57 -13.57
C GLU A 203 -10.49 -10.69 -14.83
N ALA A 204 -9.46 -10.78 -15.66
CA ALA A 204 -9.45 -10.05 -16.92
C ALA A 204 -10.60 -10.55 -17.82
N ASP A 205 -11.36 -9.62 -18.40
CA ASP A 205 -12.46 -9.91 -19.31
C ASP A 205 -12.15 -9.37 -20.70
N GLY A 206 -12.34 -10.19 -21.73
CA GLY A 206 -12.02 -9.82 -23.10
C GLY A 206 -11.65 -11.01 -23.98
N GLU A 207 -11.47 -10.71 -25.27
CA GLU A 207 -10.97 -11.69 -26.22
C GLU A 207 -9.49 -11.96 -25.95
N GLN A 208 -9.14 -13.23 -25.70
CA GLN A 208 -7.77 -13.62 -25.44
C GLN A 208 -7.02 -13.86 -26.75
N ALA A 209 -5.93 -13.12 -26.96
CA ALA A 209 -4.99 -13.36 -28.04
C ALA A 209 -4.28 -14.72 -27.89
N GLU A 210 -3.90 -15.30 -29.03
CA GLU A 210 -3.05 -16.50 -29.02
C GLU A 210 -1.64 -16.13 -28.52
N PRO A 211 -1.03 -16.96 -27.64
CA PRO A 211 0.36 -16.77 -27.26
C PRO A 211 1.32 -16.81 -28.46
N GLU A 212 2.35 -15.97 -28.44
CA GLU A 212 3.39 -15.94 -29.47
C GLU A 212 4.12 -17.29 -29.56
N PRO A 213 4.68 -17.66 -30.73
CA PRO A 213 5.41 -18.92 -30.88
C PRO A 213 6.51 -19.11 -29.83
N GLY A 214 6.49 -20.26 -29.14
CA GLY A 214 7.42 -20.60 -28.06
C GLY A 214 6.98 -20.11 -26.68
N MET A 215 5.90 -19.32 -26.58
CA MET A 215 5.28 -18.98 -25.30
C MET A 215 4.34 -20.10 -24.82
N PRO A 216 4.17 -20.27 -23.50
CA PRO A 216 3.20 -21.23 -22.94
C PRO A 216 1.76 -20.92 -23.34
N GLU A 217 0.95 -21.95 -23.56
CA GLU A 217 -0.49 -21.80 -23.77
C GLU A 217 -1.19 -21.48 -22.45
N VAL A 218 -2.14 -20.53 -22.48
CA VAL A 218 -2.97 -20.17 -21.32
C VAL A 218 -4.44 -20.42 -21.65
N LYS A 219 -5.12 -21.19 -20.81
CA LYS A 219 -6.57 -21.39 -20.86
C LYS A 219 -7.18 -20.98 -19.53
N ALA A 220 -7.96 -19.91 -19.54
CA ALA A 220 -8.71 -19.49 -18.37
C ALA A 220 -10.20 -19.76 -18.54
N GLU A 221 -10.78 -20.43 -17.56
CA GLU A 221 -12.22 -20.59 -17.43
C GLU A 221 -12.73 -19.58 -16.41
N LYS A 222 -13.90 -18.98 -16.68
CA LYS A 222 -14.49 -17.96 -15.81
C LYS A 222 -14.57 -18.40 -14.35
N GLY A 223 -14.00 -17.62 -13.44
CA GLY A 223 -14.04 -17.87 -12.00
C GLY A 223 -13.17 -19.04 -11.54
N LYS A 224 -12.13 -19.40 -12.31
CA LYS A 224 -11.17 -20.47 -11.97
C LYS A 224 -9.75 -20.05 -12.28
N ALA A 225 -8.80 -20.70 -11.61
CA ALA A 225 -7.38 -20.61 -11.94
C ALA A 225 -7.12 -20.97 -13.40
N ALA A 226 -6.32 -20.14 -14.08
CA ALA A 226 -5.88 -20.43 -15.44
C ALA A 226 -5.04 -21.71 -15.47
N THR A 227 -5.22 -22.52 -16.50
CA THR A 227 -4.35 -23.65 -16.82
C THR A 227 -3.27 -23.19 -17.79
N ILE A 228 -2.01 -23.41 -17.43
CA ILE A 228 -0.84 -23.06 -18.25
C ILE A 228 -0.21 -24.35 -18.78
N THR A 229 0.05 -24.42 -20.09
CA THR A 229 0.72 -25.56 -20.73
C THR A 229 2.03 -25.11 -21.35
N VAL A 230 3.14 -25.59 -20.79
CA VAL A 230 4.49 -25.28 -21.27
C VAL A 230 4.83 -26.12 -22.52
N PRO A 231 5.46 -25.54 -23.56
CA PRO A 231 5.82 -26.28 -24.77
C PRO A 231 6.80 -27.42 -24.48
N LYS A 232 6.49 -28.62 -24.98
CA LYS A 232 7.33 -29.81 -24.74
C LYS A 232 8.58 -29.78 -25.61
N GLY A 233 9.73 -30.04 -24.98
CA GLY A 233 11.02 -30.15 -25.67
C GLY A 233 11.66 -28.81 -26.02
N GLU A 234 11.03 -27.70 -25.64
CA GLU A 234 11.62 -26.37 -25.76
C GLU A 234 12.44 -26.01 -24.52
N LYS A 235 13.51 -25.25 -24.73
CA LYS A 235 14.31 -24.71 -23.63
C LYS A 235 13.62 -23.48 -23.06
N ALA A 236 13.64 -23.35 -21.74
CA ALA A 236 13.22 -22.13 -21.07
C ALA A 236 13.99 -20.92 -21.62
N PRO A 237 13.31 -19.79 -21.89
CA PRO A 237 13.97 -18.53 -22.18
C PRO A 237 14.95 -18.15 -21.05
N GLY A 238 16.15 -17.69 -21.43
CA GLY A 238 17.16 -17.19 -20.49
C GLY A 238 17.00 -15.71 -20.15
N GLU A 239 15.87 -15.12 -20.52
CA GLU A 239 15.54 -13.70 -20.35
C GLU A 239 14.03 -13.59 -20.12
N LEU A 240 13.58 -12.53 -19.45
CA LEU A 240 12.17 -12.27 -19.22
C LEU A 240 11.42 -12.19 -20.57
N LYS A 241 10.37 -13.00 -20.73
CA LYS A 241 9.39 -12.84 -21.80
C LYS A 241 8.05 -12.43 -21.20
N GLN A 242 7.34 -11.56 -21.90
CA GLN A 242 6.03 -11.07 -21.50
C GLN A 242 5.13 -10.90 -22.72
N GLN A 243 3.85 -11.19 -22.56
CA GLN A 243 2.83 -10.92 -23.58
C GLN A 243 1.52 -10.55 -22.89
N VAL A 244 0.86 -9.50 -23.38
CA VAL A 244 -0.51 -9.20 -23.01
C VAL A 244 -1.43 -10.11 -23.83
N LEU A 245 -2.15 -10.99 -23.15
CA LEU A 245 -3.10 -11.92 -23.76
C LEU A 245 -4.52 -11.34 -23.81
N ILE A 246 -4.91 -10.52 -22.83
CA ILE A 246 -6.14 -9.72 -22.87
C ILE A 246 -5.72 -8.29 -22.60
N GLU A 247 -6.11 -7.34 -23.45
CA GLU A 247 -5.84 -5.92 -23.24
C GLU A 247 -6.98 -5.30 -22.41
N GLY A 248 -6.62 -4.73 -21.27
CA GLY A 248 -7.47 -3.90 -20.44
C GLY A 248 -7.53 -2.45 -20.91
N ASP A 249 -8.59 -1.76 -20.49
CA ASP A 249 -8.82 -0.35 -20.77
C ASP A 249 -8.67 0.54 -19.51
N GLY A 250 -8.26 -0.06 -18.39
CA GLY A 250 -8.05 0.63 -17.13
C GLY A 250 -6.78 1.49 -17.10
N PRO A 251 -6.53 2.15 -15.95
CA PRO A 251 -5.35 2.98 -15.76
C PRO A 251 -4.05 2.17 -15.94
N GLU A 252 -3.01 2.84 -16.44
CA GLU A 252 -1.67 2.29 -16.53
C GLU A 252 -1.07 2.08 -15.12
N VAL A 253 -0.28 1.03 -15.01
CA VAL A 253 0.47 0.64 -13.82
C VAL A 253 1.79 1.39 -13.78
N GLU A 254 2.00 2.14 -12.71
CA GLU A 254 3.23 2.89 -12.45
C GLU A 254 4.03 2.22 -11.32
N ALA A 255 5.34 2.42 -11.31
CA ALA A 255 6.17 1.97 -10.19
C ALA A 255 5.73 2.69 -8.89
N GLY A 256 5.56 1.93 -7.82
CA GLY A 256 5.06 2.40 -6.53
C GLY A 256 3.55 2.18 -6.30
N ASP A 257 2.79 1.84 -7.35
CA ASP A 257 1.38 1.47 -7.21
C ASP A 257 1.22 0.19 -6.38
N GLY A 258 0.12 0.10 -5.63
CA GLY A 258 -0.37 -1.17 -5.13
C GLY A 258 -1.18 -1.87 -6.22
N LEU A 259 -0.74 -3.05 -6.66
CA LEU A 259 -1.50 -3.87 -7.61
C LEU A 259 -2.36 -4.88 -6.88
N ILE A 260 -3.53 -5.15 -7.46
CA ILE A 260 -4.44 -6.20 -7.05
C ILE A 260 -4.57 -7.15 -8.23
N VAL A 261 -4.18 -8.41 -8.06
CA VAL A 261 -4.09 -9.37 -9.17
C VAL A 261 -4.65 -10.74 -8.81
N GLN A 262 -5.21 -11.41 -9.82
CA GLN A 262 -5.33 -12.87 -9.81
C GLN A 262 -4.18 -13.49 -10.59
N TYR A 263 -3.68 -14.64 -10.14
CA TYR A 263 -2.62 -15.33 -10.87
C TYR A 263 -2.66 -16.85 -10.74
N THR A 264 -2.03 -17.50 -11.72
CA THR A 264 -1.54 -18.88 -11.61
C THR A 264 -0.07 -18.91 -11.98
N GLY A 265 0.74 -19.60 -11.17
CA GLY A 265 2.16 -19.86 -11.41
C GLY A 265 2.45 -21.35 -11.61
N VAL A 266 3.17 -21.68 -12.69
CA VAL A 266 3.70 -23.04 -12.95
C VAL A 266 5.22 -23.01 -13.15
N LYS A 267 5.88 -24.12 -12.87
CA LYS A 267 7.30 -24.32 -13.22
C LYS A 267 7.41 -24.64 -14.70
N TRP A 268 8.37 -24.05 -15.42
CA TRP A 268 8.63 -24.39 -16.82
C TRP A 268 9.03 -25.86 -16.98
N GLU A 269 9.83 -26.38 -16.05
CA GLU A 269 10.54 -27.66 -16.18
C GLU A 269 9.62 -28.88 -16.27
N ASP A 270 8.51 -28.85 -15.54
CA ASP A 270 7.54 -29.94 -15.44
C ASP A 270 6.10 -29.51 -15.69
N GLY A 271 5.83 -28.20 -15.80
CA GLY A 271 4.48 -27.64 -15.95
C GLY A 271 3.63 -27.74 -14.68
N GLU A 272 4.22 -28.13 -13.54
CA GLU A 272 3.46 -28.25 -12.29
C GLU A 272 3.14 -26.87 -11.73
N LYS A 273 1.88 -26.69 -11.35
CA LYS A 273 1.43 -25.51 -10.59
C LYS A 273 2.10 -25.51 -9.22
N PHE A 274 2.81 -24.44 -8.91
CA PHE A 274 3.38 -24.24 -7.58
C PHE A 274 2.55 -23.26 -6.74
N ASP A 275 1.79 -22.36 -7.38
CA ASP A 275 0.99 -21.37 -6.66
C ASP A 275 -0.17 -20.80 -7.50
N SER A 276 -1.22 -20.32 -6.83
CA SER A 276 -2.31 -19.56 -7.44
C SER A 276 -3.10 -18.79 -6.37
N SER A 277 -3.42 -17.53 -6.65
CA SER A 277 -4.28 -16.71 -5.78
C SER A 277 -5.67 -17.32 -5.56
N TRP A 278 -6.19 -18.08 -6.52
CA TRP A 278 -7.46 -18.79 -6.41
C TRP A 278 -7.45 -19.88 -5.32
N ASP A 279 -6.29 -20.49 -5.05
CA ASP A 279 -6.15 -21.48 -3.98
C ASP A 279 -6.14 -20.80 -2.59
N HIS A 280 -5.83 -19.50 -2.55
CA HIS A 280 -5.77 -18.67 -1.34
C HIS A 280 -7.06 -17.89 -1.06
N GLY A 281 -8.10 -18.11 -1.87
CA GLY A 281 -9.42 -17.51 -1.65
C GLY A 281 -9.73 -16.26 -2.48
N GLY A 282 -8.79 -15.77 -3.29
CA GLY A 282 -9.02 -14.64 -4.20
C GLY A 282 -7.79 -13.79 -4.49
N ALA A 283 -8.02 -12.62 -5.09
CA ALA A 283 -6.99 -11.72 -5.58
C ALA A 283 -6.03 -11.29 -4.47
N THR A 284 -4.73 -11.36 -4.79
CA THR A 284 -3.65 -10.91 -3.92
C THR A 284 -3.27 -9.48 -4.23
N ALA A 285 -2.64 -8.79 -3.27
CA ALA A 285 -2.17 -7.44 -3.49
C ALA A 285 -0.76 -7.21 -2.94
N PHE A 286 -0.01 -6.33 -3.61
CA PHE A 286 1.37 -5.98 -3.29
C PHE A 286 1.75 -4.67 -3.98
N GLN A 287 2.81 -4.03 -3.52
CA GLN A 287 3.39 -2.89 -4.23
C GLN A 287 4.27 -3.35 -5.38
N ILE A 288 4.16 -2.71 -6.55
CA ILE A 288 4.93 -3.05 -7.75
C ILE A 288 6.05 -2.04 -8.01
N GLY A 289 7.16 -2.51 -8.57
CA GLY A 289 8.27 -1.65 -9.02
C GLY A 289 9.17 -1.15 -7.88
N THR A 290 9.02 -1.70 -6.68
CA THR A 290 9.77 -1.32 -5.48
C THR A 290 10.68 -2.43 -4.95
N GLY A 291 10.71 -3.60 -5.59
CA GLY A 291 11.43 -4.77 -5.09
C GLY A 291 10.68 -5.58 -4.04
N SER A 292 9.39 -5.31 -3.82
CA SER A 292 8.54 -6.07 -2.89
C SER A 292 8.13 -7.45 -3.42
N VAL A 293 8.24 -7.66 -4.73
CA VAL A 293 7.97 -8.94 -5.40
C VAL A 293 9.19 -9.39 -6.21
N VAL A 294 9.11 -10.57 -6.84
CA VAL A 294 10.19 -11.06 -7.71
C VAL A 294 10.44 -10.06 -8.85
N LYS A 295 11.70 -9.86 -9.23
CA LYS A 295 12.11 -8.84 -10.20
C LYS A 295 11.39 -8.96 -11.55
N GLY A 296 11.06 -10.18 -11.98
CA GLY A 296 10.32 -10.40 -13.21
C GLY A 296 8.88 -9.87 -13.17
N TRP A 297 8.25 -9.76 -11.99
CA TRP A 297 6.97 -9.09 -11.84
C TRP A 297 7.15 -7.58 -11.91
N ASP A 298 8.10 -7.01 -11.15
CA ASP A 298 8.42 -5.58 -11.19
C ASP A 298 8.70 -5.08 -12.61
N GLN A 299 9.51 -5.82 -13.37
CA GLN A 299 9.81 -5.49 -14.76
C GLN A 299 8.67 -5.83 -15.72
N GLY A 300 7.89 -6.87 -15.42
CA GLY A 300 6.88 -7.43 -16.31
C GLY A 300 5.53 -6.71 -16.27
N LEU A 301 5.18 -6.13 -15.13
CA LEU A 301 3.84 -5.58 -14.88
C LEU A 301 3.79 -4.05 -14.89
N VAL A 302 4.91 -3.35 -14.67
CA VAL A 302 4.96 -1.89 -14.85
C VAL A 302 4.71 -1.54 -16.33
N GLY A 303 3.90 -0.51 -16.57
CA GLY A 303 3.45 -0.09 -17.89
C GLY A 303 2.32 -0.94 -18.50
N LYS A 304 1.83 -1.96 -17.79
CA LYS A 304 0.59 -2.67 -18.13
C LYS A 304 -0.63 -1.89 -17.66
N LYS A 305 -1.83 -2.35 -17.99
CA LYS A 305 -3.08 -1.70 -17.59
C LYS A 305 -3.89 -2.57 -16.66
N VAL A 306 -4.67 -1.94 -15.78
CA VAL A 306 -5.77 -2.63 -15.11
C VAL A 306 -6.74 -3.19 -16.17
N GLY A 307 -7.10 -4.45 -16.02
CA GLY A 307 -7.86 -5.25 -16.99
C GLY A 307 -6.97 -6.17 -17.84
N ASP A 308 -5.64 -5.97 -17.87
CA ASP A 308 -4.77 -6.85 -18.64
C ASP A 308 -4.72 -8.27 -18.06
N ARG A 309 -4.72 -9.28 -18.95
CA ARG A 309 -4.12 -10.59 -18.66
C ARG A 309 -2.72 -10.62 -19.25
N VAL A 310 -1.70 -10.78 -18.42
CA VAL A 310 -0.30 -10.82 -18.81
C VAL A 310 0.27 -12.22 -18.60
N LEU A 311 0.82 -12.80 -19.66
CA LEU A 311 1.64 -14.02 -19.60
C LEU A 311 3.10 -13.61 -19.40
N LEU A 312 3.73 -14.13 -18.36
CA LEU A 312 5.14 -13.91 -18.03
C LEU A 312 5.90 -15.24 -18.03
N VAL A 313 7.12 -15.22 -18.56
CA VAL A 313 8.10 -16.31 -18.40
C VAL A 313 9.36 -15.71 -17.78
N ILE A 314 9.63 -16.09 -16.54
CA ILE A 314 10.60 -15.44 -15.66
C ILE A 314 11.74 -16.42 -15.36
N PRO A 315 12.96 -16.17 -15.84
CA PRO A 315 14.10 -17.03 -15.56
C PRO A 315 14.51 -16.93 -14.07
N PRO A 316 15.25 -17.93 -13.54
CA PRO A 316 15.53 -18.03 -12.11
C PRO A 316 16.15 -16.77 -11.50
N GLU A 317 17.05 -16.09 -12.20
CA GLU A 317 17.72 -14.86 -11.74
C GLU A 317 16.80 -13.65 -11.56
N LEU A 318 15.63 -13.66 -12.21
CA LEU A 318 14.56 -12.67 -12.04
C LEU A 318 13.42 -13.19 -11.16
N ALA A 319 13.50 -14.45 -10.72
CA ALA A 319 12.61 -15.11 -9.78
C ALA A 319 13.33 -15.35 -8.43
N TYR A 320 13.45 -16.62 -8.01
CA TYR A 320 13.99 -17.00 -6.69
C TYR A 320 15.47 -17.41 -6.68
N GLY A 321 16.21 -17.24 -7.77
CA GLY A 321 17.59 -17.70 -7.90
C GLY A 321 18.59 -17.04 -6.95
N GLY A 322 18.25 -15.87 -6.41
CA GLY A 322 19.02 -15.22 -5.34
C GLY A 322 18.84 -15.84 -3.95
N ASN A 323 17.89 -16.76 -3.78
CA ASN A 323 17.61 -17.44 -2.51
C ASN A 323 17.85 -18.96 -2.65
N PRO A 324 19.06 -19.46 -2.35
CA PRO A 324 19.41 -20.87 -2.49
C PRO A 324 18.58 -21.83 -1.63
N GLN A 325 17.89 -21.33 -0.59
CA GLN A 325 17.03 -22.14 0.27
C GLN A 325 15.63 -22.33 -0.31
N SER A 326 15.25 -21.55 -1.33
CA SER A 326 13.97 -21.72 -2.02
C SER A 326 13.98 -22.99 -2.87
N GLU A 327 12.89 -23.78 -2.79
CA GLU A 327 12.69 -24.92 -3.68
C GLU A 327 12.57 -24.51 -5.16
N LEU A 328 12.22 -23.23 -5.40
CA LEU A 328 12.07 -22.64 -6.73
C LEU A 328 13.36 -21.96 -7.23
N ALA A 329 14.47 -22.03 -6.50
CA ALA A 329 15.69 -21.28 -6.79
C ALA A 329 16.31 -21.59 -8.17
N LYS A 330 15.98 -22.73 -8.77
CA LYS A 330 16.54 -23.17 -10.05
C LYS A 330 15.51 -23.13 -11.19
N ASN A 331 14.27 -22.76 -10.90
CA ASN A 331 13.17 -22.91 -11.82
C ASN A 331 12.93 -21.63 -12.62
N THR A 332 12.67 -21.79 -13.91
CA THR A 332 11.99 -20.76 -14.70
C THR A 332 10.51 -20.84 -14.37
N LEU A 333 9.90 -19.71 -14.05
CA LEU A 333 8.51 -19.64 -13.63
C LEU A 333 7.66 -19.03 -14.75
N VAL A 334 6.49 -19.61 -14.98
CA VAL A 334 5.50 -19.09 -15.92
C VAL A 334 4.29 -18.62 -15.14
N PHE A 335 3.85 -17.40 -15.40
CA PHE A 335 2.68 -16.83 -14.76
C PHE A 335 1.65 -16.38 -15.79
N SER A 336 0.37 -16.62 -15.48
CA SER A 336 -0.74 -15.85 -16.03
C SER A 336 -1.21 -14.91 -14.93
N VAL A 337 -1.19 -13.61 -15.18
CA VAL A 337 -1.54 -12.57 -14.19
C VAL A 337 -2.65 -11.71 -14.76
N ASP A 338 -3.77 -11.63 -14.05
CA ASP A 338 -4.85 -10.71 -14.35
C ASP A 338 -4.73 -9.52 -13.42
N ILE A 339 -4.55 -8.32 -13.97
CA ILE A 339 -4.48 -7.09 -13.19
C ILE A 339 -5.91 -6.59 -12.99
N VAL A 340 -6.47 -6.78 -11.79
CA VAL A 340 -7.90 -6.55 -11.53
C VAL A 340 -8.18 -5.24 -10.80
N GLY A 341 -7.12 -4.57 -10.32
CA GLY A 341 -7.22 -3.25 -9.71
C GLY A 341 -5.86 -2.67 -9.38
N LYS A 342 -5.87 -1.39 -9.00
CA LYS A 342 -4.72 -0.70 -8.40
C LYS A 342 -5.15 0.23 -7.27
N VAL A 343 -4.25 0.47 -6.31
CA VAL A 343 -4.44 1.29 -5.10
C VAL A 343 -3.21 2.12 -4.77
#